data_AF-A0A8J4Y8H8-F1
#
_entry.id   AF-A0A8J4Y8H8-F1
#
_cell.length_a   1.000
_cell.length_b   1.000
_cell.length_c   1.000
_cell.angle_alpha   90.00
_cell.angle_beta   90.00
_cell.angle_gamma   90.00
#
_symmetry.space_group_name_H-M   'P 1'
#
loop_
_entity.id
_entity.type
_entity.pdbx_description
1 polymer ?
#
loop_
_entity_poly.entity_id
_entity_poly.type
_entity_poly.pdbx_seq_one_letter_code
_entity_poly.pdbx_strand_id
1 'polypeptide(L)'
;MVALRRERDRYKEDAQRFKRQEEATLKGSNEAKRIVEVAAPPPQLPQRESVAGEIGVDVDLAEVCGLPNLGNTCYINSVVQCLYHLPALRTCLAHCLREYTLNPKQAVNEASESKGAVAVALAEMFMAMQLNKGTHKAMGSLKRVFGSLDEIFLGTAQ
;
A
#
# COMPACT_ATOMS: atom_id res chain seq x y z
N MET A 1 21.46 22.01 -3.91
CA MET A 1 20.75 21.69 -5.18
C MET A 1 21.20 20.40 -5.89
N VAL A 2 22.44 19.89 -5.68
CA VAL A 2 22.93 18.68 -6.37
C VAL A 2 22.33 17.37 -5.81
N ALA A 3 22.08 17.29 -4.49
CA ALA A 3 21.53 16.08 -3.84
C ALA A 3 20.10 15.73 -4.29
N LEU A 4 19.21 16.73 -4.39
CA LEU A 4 17.83 16.54 -4.86
C LEU A 4 17.73 16.13 -6.34
N ARG A 5 18.71 16.52 -7.17
CA ARG A 5 18.80 16.06 -8.57
C ARG A 5 19.15 14.58 -8.61
N ARG A 6 20.16 14.15 -7.84
CA ARG A 6 20.57 12.74 -7.75
C ARG A 6 19.44 11.82 -7.28
N GLU A 7 18.61 12.28 -6.36
CA GLU A 7 17.48 11.50 -5.83
C GLU A 7 16.33 11.38 -6.83
N ARG A 8 16.03 12.45 -7.56
CA ARG A 8 15.08 12.43 -8.67
C ARG A 8 15.55 11.55 -9.83
N ASP A 9 16.86 11.52 -10.09
CA ASP A 9 17.44 10.71 -11.16
C ASP A 9 17.40 9.22 -10.79
N ARG A 10 17.68 8.86 -9.52
CA ARG A 10 17.45 7.49 -9.00
C ARG A 10 16.00 7.04 -9.13
N TYR A 11 15.04 7.91 -8.77
CA TYR A 11 13.62 7.59 -8.89
C TYR A 11 13.18 7.32 -10.34
N LYS A 12 13.77 8.06 -11.30
CA LYS A 12 13.52 7.85 -12.73
C LYS A 12 14.13 6.55 -13.24
N GLU A 13 15.33 6.20 -12.78
CA GLU A 13 15.99 4.93 -13.13
C GLU A 13 15.21 3.73 -12.59
N ASP A 14 14.73 3.79 -11.34
CA ASP A 14 13.93 2.73 -10.73
C ASP A 14 12.58 2.55 -11.44
N ALA A 15 11.92 3.65 -11.81
CA ALA A 15 10.67 3.61 -12.59
C ALA A 15 10.88 2.98 -13.99
N GLN A 16 12.05 3.21 -14.62
CA GLN A 16 12.39 2.57 -15.90
C GLN A 16 12.75 1.09 -15.75
N ARG A 17 13.38 0.68 -14.64
CA ARG A 17 13.64 -0.74 -14.34
C ARG A 17 12.34 -1.51 -14.13
N PHE A 18 11.39 -0.90 -13.42
CA PHE A 18 10.07 -1.49 -13.19
C PHE A 18 9.31 -1.72 -14.51
N LYS A 19 9.27 -0.72 -15.40
CA LYS A 19 8.66 -0.86 -16.74
C LYS A 19 9.33 -1.96 -17.60
N ARG A 20 10.66 -2.08 -17.54
CA ARG A 20 11.39 -3.12 -18.28
C ARG A 20 11.11 -4.53 -17.76
N GLN A 21 10.94 -4.70 -16.45
CA GLN A 21 10.53 -5.99 -15.87
C GLN A 21 9.09 -6.35 -16.24
N GLU A 22 8.18 -5.38 -16.27
CA GLU A 22 6.80 -5.57 -16.73
C GLU A 22 6.75 -6.02 -18.20
N GLU A 23 7.50 -5.35 -19.09
CA GLU A 23 7.59 -5.72 -20.51
C GLU A 23 8.27 -7.08 -20.75
N ALA A 24 9.27 -7.45 -19.94
CA ALA A 24 9.94 -8.75 -20.03
C ALA A 24 9.01 -9.89 -19.57
N THR A 25 8.21 -9.65 -18.53
CA THR A 25 7.19 -10.60 -18.04
C THR A 25 6.09 -10.81 -19.09
N LEU A 26 5.73 -9.75 -19.83
CA LEU A 26 4.74 -9.84 -20.91
C LEU A 26 5.27 -10.62 -22.13
N LYS A 27 6.57 -10.53 -22.44
CA LYS A 27 7.20 -11.26 -23.57
C LYS A 27 7.44 -12.75 -23.29
N GLY A 28 7.57 -13.16 -22.02
CA GLY A 28 7.71 -14.57 -21.63
C GLY A 28 6.42 -15.41 -21.73
N SER A 29 5.27 -14.76 -21.95
CA SER A 29 3.95 -15.40 -21.92
C SER A 29 3.63 -16.29 -23.15
N ASN A 30 4.43 -16.23 -24.21
CA ASN A 30 4.21 -17.06 -25.41
C ASN A 30 4.74 -18.50 -25.29
N GLU A 31 5.67 -18.77 -24.37
CA GLU A 31 6.25 -20.12 -24.18
C GLU A 31 5.44 -20.99 -23.20
N ALA A 32 4.63 -20.37 -22.32
CA ALA A 32 3.90 -21.06 -21.24
C ALA A 32 2.58 -21.73 -21.66
N LYS A 33 2.23 -21.74 -22.95
CA LYS A 33 0.95 -22.26 -23.47
C LYS A 33 0.83 -23.78 -23.55
N ARG A 34 1.79 -24.57 -23.03
CA ARG A 34 1.84 -26.03 -23.26
C ARG A 34 1.60 -26.92 -22.04
N ILE A 35 1.23 -26.39 -20.89
CA ILE A 35 0.83 -27.22 -19.74
C ILE A 35 -0.57 -26.80 -19.31
N VAL A 36 -1.56 -27.54 -19.82
CA VAL A 36 -2.94 -27.48 -19.36
C VAL A 36 -3.03 -28.46 -18.20
N GLU A 37 -2.94 -27.95 -16.98
CA GLU A 37 -3.35 -28.68 -15.79
C GLU A 37 -4.53 -27.94 -15.15
N VAL A 38 -5.52 -28.73 -14.75
CA VAL A 38 -6.90 -28.37 -14.45
C VAL A 38 -6.98 -27.48 -13.20
N ALA A 39 -6.62 -26.21 -13.34
CA ALA A 39 -6.94 -25.21 -12.33
C ALA A 39 -8.46 -24.95 -12.39
N ALA A 40 -9.15 -25.21 -11.28
CA ALA A 40 -10.53 -24.77 -11.11
C ALA A 40 -10.63 -23.29 -11.51
N PRO A 41 -11.69 -22.88 -12.24
CA PRO A 41 -11.84 -21.48 -12.62
C PRO A 41 -11.66 -20.61 -11.37
N PRO A 42 -10.86 -19.53 -11.44
CA PRO A 42 -10.67 -18.65 -10.31
C PRO A 42 -12.04 -18.30 -9.75
N PRO A 43 -12.26 -18.37 -8.42
CA PRO A 43 -13.55 -18.05 -7.83
C PRO A 43 -13.97 -16.72 -8.42
N GLN A 44 -15.10 -16.74 -9.13
CA GLN A 44 -15.65 -15.54 -9.72
C GLN A 44 -15.87 -14.61 -8.54
N LEU A 45 -15.09 -13.53 -8.47
CA LEU A 45 -15.36 -12.45 -7.54
C LEU A 45 -16.84 -12.12 -7.75
N PRO A 46 -17.64 -12.01 -6.68
CA PRO A 46 -19.02 -11.60 -6.80
C PRO A 46 -19.04 -10.40 -7.75
N GLN A 47 -19.72 -10.53 -8.88
CA GLN A 47 -19.97 -9.37 -9.71
C GLN A 47 -20.62 -8.36 -8.79
N ARG A 48 -20.19 -7.09 -8.90
CA ARG A 48 -20.59 -6.02 -7.99
C ARG A 48 -22.10 -5.81 -8.12
N GLU A 49 -22.87 -6.62 -7.42
CA GLU A 49 -24.28 -6.43 -7.21
C GLU A 49 -24.39 -5.26 -6.25
N SER A 50 -25.16 -4.25 -6.68
CA SER A 50 -25.60 -3.17 -5.82
C SER A 50 -26.53 -3.75 -4.75
N VAL A 51 -25.98 -4.41 -3.74
CA VAL A 51 -26.71 -4.76 -2.53
C VAL A 51 -26.89 -3.48 -1.71
N ALA A 52 -27.95 -2.74 -2.04
CA ALA A 52 -28.59 -1.85 -1.09
C ALA A 52 -29.23 -2.74 -0.01
N GLY A 53 -28.46 -3.12 1.01
CA GLY A 53 -28.83 -4.17 1.95
C GLY A 53 -28.52 -3.81 3.41
N GLU A 54 -29.50 -3.18 4.05
CA GLU A 54 -30.02 -3.45 5.41
C GLU A 54 -29.09 -3.50 6.64
N ILE A 55 -27.89 -2.93 6.57
CA ILE A 55 -27.20 -2.46 7.78
C ILE A 55 -27.03 -0.96 7.62
N GLY A 56 -27.81 -0.19 8.39
CA GLY A 56 -27.94 1.28 8.31
C GLY A 56 -26.68 2.08 8.67
N VAL A 57 -25.59 1.80 7.96
CA VAL A 57 -24.42 2.64 7.84
C VAL A 57 -24.22 2.79 6.34
N ASP A 58 -24.71 3.91 5.79
CA ASP A 58 -24.34 4.34 4.45
C ASP A 58 -22.83 4.61 4.46
N VAL A 59 -22.03 3.56 4.28
CA VAL A 59 -20.62 3.70 3.96
C VAL A 59 -20.61 4.10 2.50
N ASP A 60 -20.62 5.41 2.26
CA ASP A 60 -20.48 5.93 0.90
C ASP A 60 -19.21 5.31 0.30
N LEU A 61 -19.39 4.40 -0.66
CA LEU A 61 -18.30 3.67 -1.31
C LEU A 61 -17.39 4.63 -2.08
N ALA A 62 -17.85 5.87 -2.34
CA ALA A 62 -17.02 6.97 -2.81
C ALA A 62 -16.07 7.49 -1.73
N GLU A 63 -16.05 6.94 -0.51
CA GLU A 63 -15.11 7.27 0.57
C GLU A 63 -14.00 6.23 0.78
N VAL A 64 -14.00 5.14 0.02
CA VAL A 64 -13.05 4.03 0.20
C VAL A 64 -11.97 4.07 -0.88
N CYS A 65 -10.72 3.81 -0.50
CA CYS A 65 -9.59 3.68 -1.41
C CYS A 65 -9.09 2.23 -1.42
N GLY A 66 -9.03 1.60 -2.60
CA GLY A 66 -8.50 0.25 -2.76
C GLY A 66 -6.99 0.19 -2.54
N LEU A 67 -6.50 -0.97 -2.10
CA LEU A 67 -5.06 -1.23 -1.96
C LEU A 67 -4.69 -2.38 -2.92
N PRO A 68 -3.93 -2.13 -3.99
CA PRO A 68 -3.52 -3.18 -4.92
C PRO A 68 -2.56 -4.13 -4.21
N ASN A 69 -2.67 -5.42 -4.51
CA ASN A 69 -1.76 -6.43 -3.98
C ASN A 69 -0.39 -6.30 -4.68
N LEU A 70 0.71 -6.28 -3.92
CA LEU A 70 2.08 -6.13 -4.42
C LEU A 70 2.92 -7.41 -4.20
N GLY A 71 2.30 -8.57 -4.50
CA GLY A 71 2.87 -9.90 -4.26
C GLY A 71 2.69 -10.35 -2.82
N ASN A 72 1.62 -11.12 -2.58
CA ASN A 72 1.21 -11.65 -1.27
C ASN A 72 1.10 -10.60 -0.15
N THR A 73 0.87 -9.33 -0.48
CA THR A 73 0.63 -8.28 0.53
C THR A 73 -0.82 -8.17 0.96
N CYS A 74 -1.70 -9.09 0.55
CA CYS A 74 -3.13 -9.03 0.87
C CYS A 74 -3.40 -9.04 2.38
N TYR A 75 -2.55 -9.69 3.17
CA TYR A 75 -2.62 -9.64 4.64
C TYR A 75 -2.29 -8.25 5.19
N ILE A 76 -1.35 -7.52 4.59
CA ILE A 76 -1.06 -6.12 4.96
C ILE A 76 -2.23 -5.24 4.52
N ASN A 77 -2.75 -5.45 3.31
CA ASN A 77 -3.85 -4.67 2.77
C ASN A 77 -5.08 -4.76 3.69
N SER A 78 -5.45 -5.96 4.14
CA SER A 78 -6.62 -6.14 5.02
C SER A 78 -6.42 -5.45 6.37
N VAL A 79 -5.25 -5.59 7.00
CA VAL A 79 -4.94 -4.91 8.27
C VAL A 79 -4.97 -3.39 8.11
N VAL A 80 -4.36 -2.84 7.06
CA VAL A 80 -4.36 -1.39 6.80
C VAL A 80 -5.77 -0.86 6.57
N GLN A 81 -6.62 -1.59 5.84
CA GLN A 81 -8.03 -1.22 5.67
C GLN A 81 -8.78 -1.21 7.01
N CYS A 82 -8.61 -2.23 7.84
CA CYS A 82 -9.25 -2.27 9.16
C CYS A 82 -8.85 -1.07 10.03
N LEU A 83 -7.54 -0.77 10.09
CA LEU A 83 -7.02 0.35 10.88
C LEU A 83 -7.47 1.71 10.34
N TYR A 84 -7.54 1.87 9.01
CA TYR A 84 -8.00 3.11 8.38
C TYR A 84 -9.44 3.48 8.78
N HIS A 85 -10.31 2.48 8.95
CA HIS A 85 -11.70 2.74 9.32
C HIS A 85 -11.90 3.08 10.80
N LEU A 86 -10.83 3.20 11.60
CA LEU A 86 -10.88 3.67 12.99
C LEU A 86 -10.68 5.20 13.03
N PRO A 87 -11.73 6.03 13.24
CA PRO A 87 -11.62 7.49 13.12
C PRO A 87 -10.63 8.10 14.13
N ALA A 88 -10.64 7.60 15.37
CA ALA A 88 -9.72 8.07 16.41
C ALA A 88 -8.25 7.84 16.04
N LEU A 89 -7.94 6.68 15.44
CA LEU A 89 -6.59 6.36 14.98
C LEU A 89 -6.18 7.26 13.81
N ARG A 90 -7.06 7.47 12.84
CA ARG A 90 -6.79 8.40 11.71
C ARG A 90 -6.48 9.81 12.21
N THR A 91 -7.29 10.33 13.12
CA THR A 91 -7.08 11.67 13.68
C THR A 91 -5.76 11.75 14.43
N CYS A 92 -5.46 10.77 15.29
CA CYS A 92 -4.19 10.70 16.02
C CYS A 92 -2.98 10.69 15.07
N LEU A 93 -2.99 9.82 14.06
CA LEU A 93 -1.92 9.70 13.07
C LEU A 93 -1.76 10.97 12.21
N ALA A 94 -2.85 11.65 11.87
CA ALA A 94 -2.78 12.93 11.17
C ALA A 94 -2.10 14.02 12.03
N HIS A 95 -2.39 14.05 13.35
CA HIS A 95 -1.68 14.92 14.27
C HIS A 95 -0.19 14.57 14.36
N CYS A 96 0.16 13.29 14.50
CA CYS A 96 1.55 12.82 14.51
C CYS A 96 2.31 13.23 13.24
N LEU A 97 1.70 13.06 12.06
CA LEU A 97 2.33 13.45 10.79
C LEU A 97 2.56 14.96 10.70
N ARG A 98 1.59 15.77 11.17
CA ARG A 98 1.73 17.23 11.21
C ARG A 98 2.87 17.65 12.14
N GLU A 99 2.93 17.09 13.34
CA GLU A 99 4.02 17.36 14.29
C GLU A 99 5.38 16.94 13.75
N TYR A 100 5.48 15.74 13.15
CA TYR A 100 6.69 15.27 12.50
C TYR A 100 7.12 16.18 11.34
N THR A 101 6.18 16.70 10.55
CA THR A 101 6.47 17.63 9.45
C THR A 101 7.04 18.96 9.96
N LEU A 102 6.53 19.46 11.09
CA LEU A 102 6.98 20.71 11.69
C LEU A 102 8.30 20.54 12.46
N ASN A 103 8.46 19.42 13.17
CA ASN A 103 9.59 19.14 14.05
C ASN A 103 10.10 17.70 13.88
N PRO A 104 10.77 17.36 12.76
CA PRO A 104 11.20 15.98 12.47
C PRO A 104 12.19 15.40 13.48
N LYS A 105 12.89 16.27 14.22
CA LYS A 105 13.88 15.90 15.24
C LYS A 105 13.26 15.38 16.53
N GLN A 106 11.97 15.62 16.76
CA GLN A 106 11.20 14.98 17.82
C GLN A 106 10.53 13.77 17.19
N ALA A 107 11.24 12.65 17.16
CA ALA A 107 10.68 11.45 16.57
C ALA A 107 9.42 11.05 17.35
N VAL A 108 8.38 10.64 16.62
CA VAL A 108 7.17 10.08 17.20
C VAL A 108 7.59 8.77 17.87
N ASN A 109 7.98 8.80 19.15
CA ASN A 109 8.58 7.69 19.90
C ASN A 109 10.04 7.34 19.52
N GLU A 110 11.00 8.18 19.98
CA GLU A 110 12.45 7.91 19.91
C GLU A 110 12.89 6.62 20.61
N ALA A 111 12.14 6.18 21.62
CA ALA A 111 12.47 4.99 22.38
C ALA A 111 12.18 3.68 21.61
N SER A 112 11.40 3.74 20.53
CA SER A 112 11.11 2.58 19.69
C SER A 112 12.20 2.33 18.66
N GLU A 113 12.41 1.06 18.30
CA GLU A 113 13.32 0.64 17.22
C GLU A 113 13.04 1.37 15.90
N SER A 114 11.76 1.52 15.55
CA SER A 114 11.33 2.22 14.34
C SER A 114 11.48 3.74 14.41
N LYS A 115 11.72 4.32 15.59
CA LYS A 115 11.77 5.78 15.82
C LYS A 115 10.57 6.53 15.22
N GLY A 116 9.39 5.92 15.28
CA GLY A 116 8.16 6.48 14.71
C GLY A 116 7.96 6.30 13.20
N ALA A 117 8.91 5.68 12.49
CA ALA A 117 8.82 5.51 11.03
C ALA A 117 7.53 4.78 10.60
N VAL A 118 7.08 3.80 11.38
CA VAL A 118 5.81 3.08 11.12
C VAL A 118 4.62 4.02 11.24
N ALA A 119 4.57 4.83 12.31
CA ALA A 119 3.47 5.76 12.53
C ALA A 119 3.40 6.82 11.42
N VAL A 120 4.54 7.36 11.01
CA VAL A 120 4.64 8.33 9.91
C VAL A 120 4.19 7.69 8.59
N ALA A 121 4.72 6.51 8.23
CA ALA A 121 4.38 5.84 6.98
C ALA A 121 2.90 5.44 6.93
N LEU A 122 2.32 5.01 8.05
CA LEU A 122 0.90 4.68 8.14
C LEU A 122 0.02 5.95 8.02
N ALA A 123 0.42 7.05 8.64
CA ALA A 123 -0.26 8.34 8.52
C ALA A 123 -0.24 8.87 7.07
N GLU A 124 0.91 8.82 6.40
CA GLU A 124 1.03 9.16 4.98
C GLU A 124 0.13 8.29 4.11
N MET A 125 0.07 6.99 4.39
CA MET A 125 -0.80 6.05 3.68
C MET A 125 -2.28 6.39 3.88
N PHE A 126 -2.70 6.72 5.11
CA PHE A 126 -4.09 7.11 5.40
C PHE A 126 -4.48 8.42 4.71
N MET A 127 -3.58 9.41 4.71
CA MET A 127 -3.79 10.65 3.95
C MET A 127 -3.90 10.37 2.45
N ALA A 128 -3.06 9.47 1.92
CA ALA A 128 -3.14 9.07 0.52
C ALA A 128 -4.46 8.36 0.21
N MET A 129 -4.96 7.47 1.08
CA MET A 129 -6.26 6.82 0.92
C MET A 129 -7.40 7.86 0.90
N GLN A 130 -7.38 8.83 1.82
CA GLN A 130 -8.38 9.90 1.89
C GLN A 130 -8.39 10.78 0.62
N LEU A 131 -7.22 11.02 0.01
CA LEU A 131 -7.09 11.79 -1.24
C LEU A 131 -7.42 10.99 -2.50
N ASN A 132 -7.39 9.66 -2.42
CA ASN A 132 -7.58 8.74 -3.56
C ASN A 132 -8.86 7.89 -3.39
N LYS A 133 -9.84 8.45 -2.69
CA LYS A 133 -11.20 7.91 -2.55
C LYS A 133 -11.81 7.55 -3.92
N GLY A 134 -12.49 6.41 -4.01
CA GLY A 134 -13.06 5.87 -5.25
C GLY A 134 -12.03 5.28 -6.23
N THR A 135 -10.74 5.27 -5.86
CA THR A 135 -9.65 4.70 -6.68
C THR A 135 -8.80 3.73 -5.86
N HIS A 136 -7.51 3.58 -6.17
CA HIS A 136 -6.59 2.72 -5.44
C HIS A 136 -5.22 3.37 -5.24
N LYS A 137 -4.53 3.02 -4.14
CA LYS A 137 -3.19 3.51 -3.82
C LYS A 137 -2.29 2.37 -3.36
N ALA A 138 -1.18 2.16 -4.09
CA ALA A 138 -0.17 1.18 -3.72
C ALA A 138 0.58 1.55 -2.43
N MET A 139 0.86 0.55 -1.59
CA MET A 139 1.48 0.72 -0.26
C MET A 139 3.01 0.60 -0.27
N GLY A 140 3.68 0.90 -1.38
CA GLY A 140 5.11 0.59 -1.58
C GLY A 140 6.03 1.14 -0.49
N SER A 141 5.84 2.41 -0.08
CA SER A 141 6.62 3.03 1.00
C SER A 141 6.37 2.38 2.35
N LEU A 142 5.11 2.07 2.67
CA LEU A 142 4.73 1.42 3.92
C LEU A 142 5.30 -0.01 4.01
N LYS A 143 5.22 -0.79 2.91
CA LYS A 143 5.83 -2.13 2.84
C LYS A 143 7.33 -2.07 3.10
N ARG A 144 8.03 -1.08 2.54
CA ARG A 144 9.48 -0.90 2.74
C ARG A 144 9.83 -0.62 4.21
N VAL A 145 9.02 0.19 4.90
CA VAL A 145 9.22 0.45 6.33
C VAL A 145 9.04 -0.83 7.14
N PHE A 146 8.00 -1.62 6.90
CA PHE A 146 7.84 -2.92 7.56
C PHE A 146 9.01 -3.86 7.28
N GLY A 147 9.45 -3.94 6.03
CA GLY A 147 10.59 -4.78 5.64
C GLY A 147 11.93 -4.34 6.23
N SER A 148 12.07 -3.07 6.63
CA SER A 148 13.27 -2.59 7.34
C SER A 148 13.30 -2.97 8.82
N LEU A 149 12.17 -3.38 9.39
CA LEU A 149 12.04 -3.80 10.78
C LEU A 149 12.08 -5.32 10.92
N ASP A 150 11.44 -6.02 9.98
CA ASP A 150 11.45 -7.48 9.97
C ASP A 150 11.44 -8.00 8.53
N GLU A 151 12.36 -8.90 8.22
CA GLU A 151 12.56 -9.47 6.90
C GLU A 151 11.34 -10.27 6.42
N ILE A 152 10.48 -10.75 7.34
CA ILE A 152 9.23 -11.44 6.98
C ILE A 152 8.33 -10.57 6.08
N PHE A 153 8.45 -9.24 6.15
CA PHE A 153 7.67 -8.31 5.33
C PHE A 153 8.36 -7.90 4.01
N LEU A 154 9.64 -8.25 3.80
CA LEU A 154 10.37 -7.97 2.55
C LEU A 154 9.95 -8.90 1.42
N GLY A 155 9.59 -10.12 1.78
CA GLY A 155 9.27 -11.18 0.84
C GLY A 155 7.98 -10.96 0.03
N THR A 156 7.70 -11.97 -0.77
CA THR A 156 6.40 -12.18 -1.42
C THR A 156 5.86 -13.56 -1.04
N ALA A 157 6.37 -14.19 0.03
CA ALA A 157 5.80 -15.40 0.58
C ALA A 157 4.53 -15.08 1.37
N GLN A 158 3.66 -16.07 1.55
CA GLN A 158 2.44 -15.97 2.36
C GLN A 158 2.59 -16.84 3.61
#